data_AF-A0A100VLR0-F1
#
_entry.id   AF-A0A100VLR0-F1
#
_cell.length_a   1.000
_cell.length_b   1.000
_cell.length_c   1.000
_cell.angle_alpha   90.00
_cell.angle_beta   90.00
_cell.angle_gamma   90.00
#
_symmetry.space_group_name_H-M   'P 1'
#
loop_
_entity.id
_entity.type
_entity.pdbx_description
1 polymer ?
#
loop_
_entity_poly.entity_id
_entity_poly.type
_entity_poly.pdbx_seq_one_letter_code
_entity_poly.pdbx_strand_id
1 'polypeptide(L)'
;MSNPSNQVRSALTKEWIFNALMILMQTKNLNNISITEVCTKAGVSRMGFYRNYNIIEDVIVERIDQVFTDFFDQALAGENFDNYYSTLLFFKCFRNEKILVENLVKSNVSYLLLAKCNEYLHKLATRIVVKTYDDSFKENYIAQFYVGGFYCVLIEWALNGMKESDTYMADILYEFCGVTIPKGNAEKIV
;
A
#
# COMPACT_ATOMS: atom_id res chain seq x y z
N MET A 1 2.86 -10.62 -29.06
CA MET A 1 1.64 -9.96 -28.53
C MET A 1 0.79 -11.03 -27.86
N SER A 2 0.55 -10.93 -26.56
CA SER A 2 -0.27 -11.89 -25.79
C SER A 2 -1.75 -11.77 -26.15
N ASN A 3 -2.43 -12.90 -26.37
CA ASN A 3 -3.85 -12.98 -26.71
C ASN A 3 -4.73 -12.39 -25.56
N PRO A 4 -5.70 -11.49 -25.84
CA PRO A 4 -6.56 -10.89 -24.81
C PRO A 4 -7.25 -11.90 -23.87
N SER A 5 -7.63 -13.07 -24.40
CA SER A 5 -8.21 -14.16 -23.61
C SER A 5 -7.23 -14.74 -22.57
N ASN A 6 -5.94 -14.77 -22.90
CA ASN A 6 -4.90 -15.22 -21.98
C ASN A 6 -4.62 -14.19 -20.88
N GLN A 7 -4.71 -12.90 -21.18
CA GLN A 7 -4.55 -11.84 -20.18
C GLN A 7 -5.69 -11.87 -19.15
N VAL A 8 -6.95 -11.98 -19.60
CA VAL A 8 -8.12 -12.09 -18.72
C VAL A 8 -8.01 -13.33 -17.82
N ARG A 9 -7.63 -14.47 -18.40
CA ARG A 9 -7.43 -15.71 -17.63
C ARG A 9 -6.29 -15.59 -16.61
N SER A 10 -5.23 -14.85 -16.94
CA SER A 10 -4.12 -14.58 -16.03
C SER A 10 -4.59 -13.73 -14.85
N ALA A 11 -5.33 -12.64 -15.11
CA ALA A 11 -5.84 -11.76 -14.07
C ALA A 11 -6.77 -12.50 -13.09
N LEU A 12 -7.71 -13.31 -13.60
CA LEU A 12 -8.59 -14.13 -12.77
C LEU A 12 -7.81 -15.13 -11.91
N THR A 13 -6.77 -15.76 -12.48
CA THR A 13 -5.91 -16.70 -11.75
C THR A 13 -5.21 -15.99 -10.59
N LYS A 14 -4.66 -14.79 -10.82
CA LYS A 14 -4.02 -13.99 -9.78
C LYS A 14 -5.00 -13.63 -8.66
N GLU A 15 -6.21 -13.22 -9.02
CA GLU A 15 -7.25 -12.86 -8.05
C GLU A 15 -7.69 -14.05 -7.18
N TRP A 16 -7.85 -15.24 -7.78
CA TRP A 16 -8.16 -16.46 -7.02
C TRP A 16 -7.03 -16.87 -6.09
N ILE A 17 -5.77 -16.76 -6.55
CA ILE A 17 -4.59 -17.04 -5.72
C ILE A 17 -4.52 -16.08 -4.53
N PHE A 18 -4.70 -14.78 -4.75
CA PHE A 18 -4.69 -13.77 -3.69
C PHE A 18 -5.78 -14.04 -2.65
N ASN A 19 -7.03 -14.24 -3.09
CA ASN A 19 -8.15 -14.49 -2.18
C ASN A 19 -7.97 -15.78 -1.37
N ALA A 20 -7.45 -16.83 -2.00
CA ALA A 20 -7.13 -18.07 -1.31
C ALA A 20 -6.05 -17.87 -0.24
N LEU A 21 -4.99 -17.11 -0.56
CA LEU A 21 -3.94 -16.76 0.39
C LEU A 21 -4.49 -15.96 1.57
N MET A 22 -5.32 -14.94 1.32
CA MET A 22 -5.94 -14.14 2.37
C MET A 22 -6.79 -14.98 3.33
N ILE A 23 -7.55 -15.95 2.80
CA ILE A 23 -8.33 -16.87 3.64
C ILE A 23 -7.41 -17.78 4.47
N LEU A 24 -6.34 -18.31 3.89
CA LEU A 24 -5.40 -19.17 4.62
C LEU A 24 -4.69 -18.40 5.74
N MET A 25 -4.28 -17.15 5.47
CA MET A 25 -3.61 -16.27 6.43
C MET A 25 -4.46 -15.87 7.63
N GLN A 26 -5.79 -15.98 7.54
CA GLN A 26 -6.67 -15.78 8.71
C GLN A 26 -6.48 -16.83 9.80
N THR A 27 -5.92 -18.00 9.45
CA THR A 27 -5.77 -19.15 10.37
C THR A 27 -4.34 -19.66 10.51
N LYS A 28 -3.41 -19.20 9.65
CA LYS A 28 -2.01 -19.65 9.62
C LYS A 28 -1.08 -18.47 9.35
N ASN A 29 0.09 -18.47 9.98
CA ASN A 29 1.17 -17.56 9.62
C ASN A 29 1.66 -17.85 8.19
N LEU A 30 2.04 -16.80 7.45
CA LEU A 30 2.52 -16.90 6.06
C LEU A 30 3.56 -18.01 5.85
N ASN A 31 4.56 -18.09 6.72
CA ASN A 31 5.66 -19.05 6.62
C ASN A 31 5.23 -20.53 6.75
N ASN A 32 4.01 -20.78 7.24
CA ASN A 32 3.44 -22.12 7.40
C ASN A 32 2.45 -22.48 6.27
N ILE A 33 2.27 -21.60 5.30
CA ILE A 33 1.40 -21.83 4.14
C ILE A 33 2.28 -22.31 2.98
N SER A 34 1.92 -23.45 2.40
CA SER A 34 2.59 -23.95 1.19
C SER A 34 1.91 -23.48 -0.09
N ILE A 35 2.67 -23.40 -1.19
CA ILE A 35 2.12 -23.13 -2.53
C ILE A 35 1.04 -24.16 -2.90
N THR A 36 1.20 -25.42 -2.49
CA THR A 36 0.20 -26.47 -2.72
C THR A 36 -1.12 -26.16 -2.03
N GLU A 37 -1.10 -25.68 -0.79
CA GLU A 37 -2.33 -25.28 -0.07
C GLU A 37 -3.01 -24.09 -0.73
N VAL A 38 -2.24 -23.07 -1.13
CA VAL A 38 -2.77 -21.91 -1.87
C VAL A 38 -3.42 -22.35 -3.17
N CYS A 39 -2.73 -23.17 -3.97
CA CYS A 39 -3.25 -23.69 -5.24
C CYS A 39 -4.54 -24.51 -5.04
N THR A 40 -4.55 -25.38 -4.03
CA THR A 40 -5.71 -26.22 -3.70
C THR A 40 -6.90 -25.35 -3.29
N LYS A 41 -6.67 -24.35 -2.43
CA LYS A 41 -7.71 -23.43 -1.96
C LYS A 41 -8.24 -22.53 -3.08
N ALA A 42 -7.38 -22.09 -4.00
CA ALA A 42 -7.74 -21.26 -5.15
C ALA A 42 -8.38 -22.05 -6.31
N GLY A 43 -8.31 -23.38 -6.30
CA GLY A 43 -8.77 -24.19 -7.43
C GLY A 43 -7.91 -24.05 -8.69
N VAL A 44 -6.62 -23.78 -8.54
CA VAL A 44 -5.66 -23.60 -9.65
C VAL A 44 -4.56 -24.65 -9.60
N SER A 45 -3.92 -24.92 -10.74
CA SER A 45 -2.76 -25.81 -10.77
C SER A 45 -1.49 -25.10 -10.27
N ARG A 46 -0.52 -25.88 -9.76
CA ARG A 46 0.81 -25.34 -9.41
C ARG A 46 1.50 -24.68 -10.59
N MET A 47 1.33 -25.21 -11.81
CA MET A 47 1.83 -24.55 -13.03
C MET A 47 1.14 -23.20 -13.30
N GLY A 48 -0.13 -23.05 -12.91
CA GLY A 48 -0.84 -21.77 -12.99
C GLY A 48 -0.30 -20.75 -11.99
N PHE A 49 0.07 -21.19 -10.78
CA PHE A 49 0.77 -20.36 -9.80
C PHE A 49 2.14 -19.93 -10.33
N TYR A 50 2.99 -20.87 -10.73
CA TYR A 50 4.37 -20.60 -11.18
C TYR A 50 4.47 -19.81 -12.49
N ARG A 51 3.36 -19.65 -13.22
CA ARG A 51 3.29 -18.75 -14.37
C ARG A 51 3.27 -17.27 -13.95
N ASN A 52 2.81 -16.99 -12.74
CA ASN A 52 2.59 -15.64 -12.23
C ASN A 52 3.56 -15.28 -11.09
N TYR A 53 3.96 -16.27 -10.28
CA TYR A 53 4.68 -16.05 -9.02
C TYR A 53 5.76 -17.11 -8.80
N ASN A 54 6.87 -16.73 -8.18
CA ASN A 54 7.92 -17.66 -7.78
C ASN A 54 7.73 -18.13 -6.33
N ILE A 55 7.34 -17.19 -5.46
CA ILE A 55 7.09 -17.41 -4.03
C ILE A 55 5.75 -16.81 -3.61
N ILE A 56 5.28 -17.12 -2.40
CA ILE A 56 3.97 -16.67 -1.92
C ILE A 56 3.96 -15.16 -1.67
N GLU A 57 5.09 -14.62 -1.22
CA GLU A 57 5.31 -13.20 -0.96
C GLU A 57 5.09 -12.36 -2.22
N ASP A 58 5.37 -12.89 -3.41
CA ASP A 58 5.14 -12.17 -4.68
C ASP A 58 3.65 -11.81 -4.85
N VAL A 59 2.74 -12.65 -4.36
CA VAL A 59 1.28 -12.41 -4.40
C VAL A 59 0.90 -11.21 -3.54
N ILE A 60 1.49 -11.12 -2.34
CA ILE A 60 1.28 -10.02 -1.39
C ILE A 60 1.86 -8.73 -1.97
N VAL A 61 3.10 -8.80 -2.45
CA VAL A 61 3.82 -7.67 -3.03
C VAL A 61 3.07 -7.10 -4.22
N GLU A 62 2.59 -7.94 -5.14
CA GLU A 62 1.80 -7.48 -6.28
C GLU A 62 0.50 -6.78 -5.84
N ARG A 63 -0.22 -7.30 -4.84
CA ARG A 63 -1.43 -6.60 -4.34
C ARG A 63 -1.07 -5.26 -3.72
N ILE A 64 -0.02 -5.16 -2.92
CA ILE A 64 0.41 -3.87 -2.33
C ILE A 64 0.77 -2.86 -3.44
N ASP A 65 1.46 -3.32 -4.49
CA ASP A 65 1.78 -2.49 -5.67
C ASP A 65 0.51 -1.98 -6.36
N GLN A 66 -0.53 -2.83 -6.49
CA GLN A 66 -1.83 -2.43 -7.04
C GLN A 66 -2.50 -1.36 -6.17
N VAL A 67 -2.48 -1.51 -4.84
CA VAL A 67 -3.05 -0.50 -3.91
C VAL A 67 -2.38 0.86 -4.08
N PHE A 68 -1.04 0.88 -4.18
CA PHE A 68 -0.33 2.12 -4.43
C PHE A 68 -0.60 2.68 -5.83
N THR A 69 -0.71 1.82 -6.85
CA THR A 69 -1.07 2.25 -8.20
C THR A 69 -2.44 2.92 -8.22
N ASP A 70 -3.45 2.29 -7.62
CA ASP A 70 -4.80 2.84 -7.49
C ASP A 70 -4.82 4.15 -6.70
N PHE A 71 -3.97 4.26 -5.67
CA PHE A 71 -3.77 5.50 -4.93
C PHE A 71 -3.23 6.62 -5.84
N PHE A 72 -2.19 6.35 -6.63
CA PHE A 72 -1.62 7.36 -7.53
C PHE A 72 -2.54 7.72 -8.69
N ASP A 73 -3.30 6.75 -9.22
CA ASP A 73 -4.25 7.01 -10.31
C ASP A 73 -5.41 7.90 -9.82
N GLN A 74 -5.96 7.62 -8.63
CA GLN A 74 -6.97 8.47 -8.00
C GLN A 74 -6.43 9.85 -7.60
N ALA A 75 -5.16 9.92 -7.18
CA ALA A 75 -4.48 11.16 -6.90
C ALA A 75 -4.34 12.05 -8.16
N LEU A 76 -3.95 11.47 -9.29
CA LEU A 76 -3.77 12.18 -10.55
C LEU A 76 -5.10 12.60 -11.20
N ALA A 77 -6.17 11.83 -10.97
CA ALA A 77 -7.50 12.15 -11.49
C ALA A 77 -8.22 13.25 -10.69
N GLY A 78 -7.76 13.55 -9.46
CA GLY A 78 -8.35 14.59 -8.61
C GLY A 78 -7.92 15.99 -9.05
N GLU A 79 -8.88 16.90 -9.22
CA GLU A 79 -8.61 18.30 -9.63
C GLU A 79 -7.80 19.09 -8.58
N ASN A 80 -7.76 18.63 -7.32
CA ASN A 80 -7.03 19.29 -6.21
C ASN A 80 -6.29 18.25 -5.35
N PHE A 81 -5.18 17.72 -5.86
CA PHE A 81 -4.29 16.87 -5.07
C PHE A 81 -3.50 17.72 -4.07
N ASP A 82 -4.00 17.80 -2.84
CA ASP A 82 -3.29 18.42 -1.71
C ASP A 82 -2.84 17.40 -0.66
N ASN A 83 -2.09 17.87 0.34
CA ASN A 83 -1.54 17.03 1.40
C ASN A 83 -2.65 16.36 2.25
N TYR A 84 -3.80 16.99 2.43
CA TYR A 84 -4.90 16.41 3.20
C TYR A 84 -5.62 15.33 2.40
N TYR A 85 -6.00 15.63 1.16
CA TYR A 85 -6.65 14.69 0.25
C TYR A 85 -5.81 13.45 0.01
N SER A 86 -4.49 13.60 -0.19
CA SER A 86 -3.57 12.47 -0.31
C SER A 86 -3.50 11.63 0.97
N THR A 87 -3.50 12.26 2.15
CA THR A 87 -3.54 11.53 3.43
C THR A 87 -4.85 10.75 3.59
N LEU A 88 -5.98 11.38 3.29
CA LEU A 88 -7.30 10.74 3.31
C LEU A 88 -7.38 9.56 2.34
N LEU A 89 -6.91 9.76 1.11
CA LEU A 89 -6.92 8.74 0.07
C LEU A 89 -6.07 7.53 0.46
N PHE A 90 -4.92 7.75 1.09
CA PHE A 90 -4.08 6.67 1.62
C PHE A 90 -4.86 5.78 2.60
N PHE A 91 -5.50 6.36 3.62
CA PHE A 91 -6.27 5.58 4.59
C PHE A 91 -7.47 4.88 3.97
N LYS A 92 -8.17 5.54 3.04
CA LYS A 92 -9.29 4.95 2.30
C LYS A 92 -8.86 3.73 1.48
N CYS A 93 -7.76 3.82 0.74
CA CYS A 93 -7.22 2.71 -0.04
C CYS A 93 -6.87 1.52 0.86
N PHE A 94 -6.21 1.75 1.99
CA PHE A 94 -5.85 0.67 2.91
C PHE A 94 -7.02 0.12 3.74
N ARG A 95 -8.09 0.90 3.97
CA ARG A 95 -9.34 0.35 4.53
C ARG A 95 -9.94 -0.71 3.63
N ASN A 96 -9.96 -0.46 2.31
CA ASN A 96 -10.49 -1.42 1.34
C ASN A 96 -9.69 -2.74 1.34
N GLU A 97 -8.44 -2.68 1.81
CA GLU A 97 -7.52 -3.81 1.95
C GLU A 97 -7.28 -4.20 3.41
N LYS A 98 -8.27 -3.95 4.29
CA LYS A 98 -8.20 -4.25 5.73
C LYS A 98 -7.71 -5.69 6.01
N ILE A 99 -8.26 -6.68 5.29
CA ILE A 99 -7.90 -8.09 5.49
C ILE A 99 -6.41 -8.32 5.19
N LEU A 100 -5.90 -7.71 4.12
CA LEU A 100 -4.47 -7.79 3.79
C LEU A 100 -3.63 -7.23 4.94
N VAL A 101 -3.89 -5.98 5.36
CA VAL A 101 -3.08 -5.33 6.41
C VAL A 101 -3.13 -6.11 7.73
N GLU A 102 -4.31 -6.54 8.16
CA GLU A 102 -4.45 -7.36 9.37
C GLU A 102 -3.68 -8.68 9.28
N ASN A 103 -3.76 -9.37 8.14
CA ASN A 103 -3.06 -10.63 7.93
C ASN A 103 -1.54 -10.46 7.95
N LEU A 104 -1.02 -9.37 7.37
CA LEU A 104 0.41 -9.06 7.41
C LEU A 104 0.90 -8.82 8.84
N VAL A 105 0.12 -8.07 9.63
CA VAL A 105 0.43 -7.79 11.03
C VAL A 105 0.39 -9.07 11.86
N LYS A 106 -0.68 -9.87 11.77
CA LYS A 106 -0.85 -11.13 12.50
C LYS A 106 0.24 -12.15 12.17
N SER A 107 0.66 -12.20 10.90
CA SER A 107 1.73 -13.11 10.44
C SER A 107 3.15 -12.57 10.69
N ASN A 108 3.30 -11.38 11.30
CA ASN A 108 4.59 -10.71 11.51
C ASN A 108 5.41 -10.49 10.21
N VAL A 109 4.71 -10.14 9.12
CA VAL A 109 5.30 -9.88 7.79
C VAL A 109 4.93 -8.49 7.25
N SER A 110 4.53 -7.58 8.14
CA SER A 110 4.23 -6.18 7.80
C SER A 110 5.44 -5.41 7.23
N TYR A 111 6.64 -5.96 7.31
CA TYR A 111 7.83 -5.41 6.64
C TYR A 111 7.70 -5.40 5.11
N LEU A 112 6.91 -6.31 4.52
CA LEU A 112 6.61 -6.30 3.07
C LEU A 112 5.89 -5.02 2.67
N LEU A 113 4.92 -4.58 3.50
CA LEU A 113 4.23 -3.30 3.33
C LEU A 113 5.18 -2.13 3.56
N LEU A 114 6.02 -2.16 4.61
CA LEU A 114 7.01 -1.11 4.87
C LEU A 114 7.96 -0.90 3.68
N ALA A 115 8.45 -1.98 3.06
CA ALA A 115 9.32 -1.91 1.89
C ALA A 115 8.64 -1.15 0.74
N LYS A 116 7.35 -1.39 0.51
CA LYS A 116 6.56 -0.68 -0.51
C LYS A 116 6.20 0.75 -0.13
N CYS A 117 5.90 1.03 1.14
CA CYS A 117 5.79 2.39 1.63
C CYS A 117 7.09 3.18 1.36
N ASN A 118 8.26 2.61 1.65
CA ASN A 118 9.55 3.22 1.33
C ASN A 118 9.73 3.46 -0.17
N GLU A 119 9.28 2.54 -1.02
CA GLU A 119 9.40 2.70 -2.47
C GLU A 119 8.50 3.82 -3.03
N TYR A 120 7.23 3.82 -2.63
CA TYR A 120 6.20 4.69 -3.22
C TYR A 120 6.07 6.04 -2.50
N LEU A 121 6.01 6.03 -1.16
CA LEU A 121 5.82 7.25 -0.39
C LEU A 121 7.09 8.10 -0.35
N HIS A 122 8.29 7.50 -0.46
CA HIS A 122 9.52 8.30 -0.56
C HIS A 122 9.55 9.12 -1.86
N LYS A 123 9.11 8.54 -2.99
CA LYS A 123 8.96 9.27 -4.27
C LYS A 123 7.94 10.41 -4.17
N LEU A 124 6.86 10.21 -3.42
CA LEU A 124 5.86 11.25 -3.18
C LEU A 124 6.42 12.36 -2.26
N ALA A 125 6.99 11.97 -1.12
CA ALA A 125 7.50 12.88 -0.10
C ALA A 125 8.64 13.74 -0.66
N THR A 126 9.58 13.17 -1.41
CA THR A 126 10.65 13.96 -2.06
C THR A 126 10.09 15.02 -3.01
N ARG A 127 9.05 14.73 -3.80
CA ARG A 127 8.42 15.75 -4.67
C ARG A 127 7.77 16.90 -3.90
N ILE A 128 7.27 16.63 -2.70
CA ILE A 128 6.64 17.65 -1.83
C ILE A 128 7.71 18.44 -1.08
N VAL A 129 8.72 17.77 -0.54
CA VAL A 129 9.75 18.32 0.36
C VAL A 129 10.85 19.08 -0.39
N VAL A 130 11.25 18.65 -1.59
CA VAL A 130 12.28 19.32 -2.43
C VAL A 130 11.89 20.77 -2.77
N LYS A 131 10.61 21.12 -2.68
CA LYS A 131 10.15 22.50 -2.89
C LYS A 131 10.33 23.40 -1.66
N THR A 132 10.85 22.89 -0.55
CA THR A 132 10.79 23.55 0.77
C THR A 132 12.16 23.82 1.39
N TYR A 133 13.23 23.10 1.00
CA TYR A 133 14.54 23.18 1.63
C TYR A 133 15.67 23.19 0.59
N ASP A 134 16.80 23.86 0.87
CA ASP A 134 18.01 23.87 0.02
C ASP A 134 19.02 22.74 0.39
N ASP A 135 18.72 21.92 1.40
CA ASP A 135 19.62 20.87 1.92
C ASP A 135 19.07 19.46 1.64
N SER A 136 19.62 18.81 0.62
CA SER A 136 19.20 17.49 0.16
C SER A 136 19.41 16.35 1.17
N PHE A 137 20.31 16.49 2.14
CA PHE A 137 20.45 15.48 3.20
C PHE A 137 19.27 15.56 4.16
N LYS A 138 18.89 16.77 4.55
CA LYS A 138 17.74 17.00 5.44
C LYS A 138 16.43 16.54 4.80
N GLU A 139 16.28 16.70 3.48
CA GLU A 139 15.11 16.23 2.73
C GLU A 139 14.88 14.72 2.86
N ASN A 140 15.94 13.92 2.75
CA ASN A 140 15.83 12.46 2.83
C ASN A 140 15.36 11.99 4.21
N TYR A 141 15.88 12.59 5.29
CA TYR A 141 15.42 12.27 6.65
C TYR A 141 13.97 12.69 6.88
N ILE A 142 13.57 13.86 6.37
CA ILE A 142 12.19 14.34 6.45
C ILE A 142 11.25 13.43 5.65
N ALA A 143 11.64 13.04 4.43
CA ALA A 143 10.88 12.11 3.61
C ALA A 143 10.71 10.76 4.34
N GLN A 144 11.77 10.25 4.96
CA GLN A 144 11.71 9.01 5.74
C GLN A 144 10.83 9.15 6.99
N PHE A 145 10.84 10.30 7.66
CA PHE A 145 9.93 10.58 8.77
C PHE A 145 8.47 10.49 8.33
N TYR A 146 8.11 11.06 7.18
CA TYR A 146 6.74 10.94 6.65
C TYR A 146 6.40 9.48 6.32
N VAL A 147 7.24 8.78 5.57
CA VAL A 147 7.03 7.36 5.24
C VAL A 147 6.79 6.53 6.51
N GLY A 148 7.63 6.73 7.53
CA GLY A 148 7.51 6.09 8.84
C GLY A 148 6.22 6.44 9.55
N GLY A 149 5.83 7.72 9.56
CA GLY A 149 4.58 8.19 10.17
C GLY A 149 3.34 7.53 9.54
N PHE A 150 3.24 7.56 8.22
CA PHE A 150 2.16 6.89 7.48
C PHE A 150 2.09 5.40 7.77
N TYR A 151 3.24 4.70 7.70
CA TYR A 151 3.31 3.27 7.98
C TYR A 151 2.92 2.94 9.41
N CYS A 152 3.54 3.58 10.41
CA CYS A 152 3.31 3.26 11.82
C CYS A 152 1.85 3.52 12.22
N VAL A 153 1.26 4.63 11.78
CA VAL A 153 -0.15 4.95 12.07
C VAL A 153 -1.08 3.95 11.39
N LEU A 154 -0.80 3.52 10.16
CA LEU A 154 -1.57 2.47 9.48
C LEU A 154 -1.52 1.13 10.24
N ILE A 155 -0.33 0.71 10.70
CA ILE A 155 -0.17 -0.53 11.46
C ILE A 155 -0.90 -0.45 12.80
N GLU A 156 -0.77 0.65 13.53
CA GLU A 156 -1.50 0.86 14.79
C GLU A 156 -3.01 0.83 14.58
N TRP A 157 -3.48 1.49 13.52
CA TRP A 157 -4.90 1.47 13.16
C TRP A 157 -5.41 0.05 12.83
N ALA A 158 -4.61 -0.75 12.12
CA ALA A 158 -4.91 -2.15 11.84
C ALA A 158 -4.95 -3.01 13.10
N LEU A 159 -3.99 -2.83 14.02
CA LEU A 159 -3.95 -3.52 15.33
C LEU A 159 -5.20 -3.22 16.17
N ASN A 160 -5.74 -2.01 16.06
CA ASN A 160 -6.96 -1.59 16.73
C ASN A 160 -8.26 -1.96 15.97
N GLY A 161 -8.15 -2.66 14.85
CA GLY A 161 -9.28 -3.18 14.06
C GLY A 161 -9.87 -2.18 13.05
N MET A 162 -9.14 -1.11 12.73
CA MET A 162 -9.53 -0.06 11.78
C MET A 162 -10.92 0.57 12.09
N LYS A 163 -11.16 0.92 13.36
CA LYS A 163 -12.49 1.36 13.85
C LYS A 163 -12.80 2.80 13.51
N GLU A 164 -11.80 3.66 13.63
CA GLU A 164 -11.86 5.09 13.37
C GLU A 164 -12.11 5.35 11.87
N SER A 165 -12.68 6.51 11.50
CA SER A 165 -12.97 6.86 10.11
C SER A 165 -11.71 7.26 9.33
N ASP A 166 -11.76 7.20 7.99
CA ASP A 166 -10.63 7.60 7.14
C ASP A 166 -10.27 9.07 7.33
N THR A 167 -11.30 9.91 7.53
CA THR A 167 -11.12 11.33 7.83
C THR A 167 -10.44 11.55 9.17
N TYR A 168 -10.83 10.83 10.21
CA TYR A 168 -10.19 10.94 11.53
C TYR A 168 -8.71 10.55 11.49
N MET A 169 -8.38 9.47 10.77
CA MET A 169 -6.99 9.06 10.58
C MET A 169 -6.19 10.09 9.77
N ALA A 170 -6.83 10.69 8.77
CA ALA A 170 -6.24 11.76 7.98
C ALA A 170 -6.02 13.04 8.79
N ASP A 171 -6.97 13.44 9.63
CA ASP A 171 -6.88 14.59 10.52
C ASP A 171 -5.69 14.45 11.46
N ILE A 172 -5.52 13.28 12.10
CA ILE A 172 -4.37 13.02 12.98
C ILE A 172 -3.06 13.26 12.23
N LEU A 173 -2.83 12.60 11.10
CA LEU A 173 -1.58 12.75 10.37
C LEU A 173 -1.41 14.15 9.79
N TYR A 174 -2.48 14.77 9.31
CA TYR A 174 -2.42 16.11 8.74
C TYR A 174 -2.13 17.18 9.79
N GLU A 175 -2.68 17.09 11.00
CA GLU A 175 -2.35 18.01 12.10
C GLU A 175 -0.87 17.91 12.48
N PHE A 176 -0.32 16.70 12.58
CA PHE A 176 1.09 16.50 12.93
C PHE A 176 2.06 16.85 11.78
N CYS A 177 1.69 16.54 10.54
CA CYS A 177 2.54 16.74 9.36
C CYS A 177 2.41 18.15 8.75
N GLY A 178 1.22 18.76 8.84
CA GLY A 178 0.90 20.08 8.29
C GLY A 178 1.56 21.23 9.03
N VAL A 179 1.96 21.05 10.29
CA VAL A 179 2.71 22.04 11.07
C VAL A 179 4.17 22.17 10.59
N THR A 180 4.74 21.12 9.99
CA THR A 180 6.16 21.04 9.59
C THR A 180 6.45 21.40 8.14
N ILE A 181 5.44 21.52 7.28
CA ILE A 181 5.61 22.05 5.92
C ILE A 181 5.25 23.54 6.01
N PRO A 182 6.24 24.46 6.12
CA PRO A 182 5.92 25.88 6.01
C PRO A 182 5.15 26.05 4.72
N LYS A 183 4.00 26.75 4.79
CA LYS A 183 3.18 27.09 3.64
C LYS A 183 4.07 27.81 2.63
N GLY A 184 4.67 27.07 1.71
CA GLY A 184 5.36 27.62 0.56
C GLY A 184 4.30 28.39 -0.20
N ASN A 185 4.55 29.69 -0.40
CA ASN A 185 3.65 30.62 -1.04
C ASN A 185 2.91 29.95 -2.20
N ALA A 186 1.60 29.73 -2.01
CA ALA A 186 0.68 29.43 -3.08
C ALA A 186 0.52 30.69 -3.94
N GLU A 187 1.60 31.12 -4.60
CA GLU A 187 1.54 32.08 -5.68
C GLU A 187 1.59 31.30 -7.00
N LYS A 188 0.38 31.13 -7.54
CA LYS A 188 0.03 31.04 -8.96
C LYS A 188 0.71 29.92 -9.75
N ILE A 189 -0.07 28.88 -10.01
CA ILE A 189 0.05 28.10 -11.25
C ILE A 189 -1.17 28.44 -12.10
N VAL A 190 -0.92 29.24 -13.14
CA VAL A 190 -1.64 29.21 -14.42
C VAL A 190 -0.89 28.22 -15.30
#